data_AF-A0A1Y4NTI8-F1
#
_entry.id   AF-A0A1Y4NTI8-F1
#
_cell.length_a   1.000
_cell.length_b   1.000
_cell.length_c   1.000
_cell.angle_alpha   90.00
_cell.angle_beta   90.00
_cell.angle_gamma   90.00
#
_symmetry.space_group_name_H-M   'P 1'
#
loop_
_entity.id
_entity.type
_entity.pdbx_description
1 polymer ?
#
loop_
_entity_poly.entity_id
_entity_poly.type
_entity_poly.pdbx_seq_one_letter_code
_entity_poly.pdbx_strand_id
1 'polypeptide(L)' 'MTDFHALYKDVPGRLEKLPKGYFRFSDLCDNPPAGLGRIFRNDVAAGRFSGVRRVDADCRSVVYEKY' A
#
# COMPACT_ATOMS: atom_id res chain seq x y z
N MET A 1 -10.10 -6.95 18.90
CA MET A 1 -10.27 -6.03 17.75
C MET A 1 -8.90 -5.86 17.12
N THR A 2 -8.76 -6.11 15.82
CA THR A 2 -7.47 -5.94 15.14
C THR A 2 -7.19 -4.45 15.00
N ASP A 3 -6.14 -3.95 15.65
CA ASP A 3 -5.78 -2.54 15.59
C ASP A 3 -5.27 -2.17 14.19
N PHE A 4 -6.18 -1.69 13.35
CA PHE A 4 -5.89 -1.26 11.98
C PHE A 4 -4.79 -0.19 11.91
N HIS A 5 -4.69 0.67 12.93
CA HIS A 5 -3.64 1.68 13.05
C HIS A 5 -2.25 1.07 13.28
N ALA A 6 -2.16 0.00 14.08
CA ALA A 6 -0.88 -0.67 14.33
C ALA A 6 -0.36 -1.35 13.06
N LEU A 7 -1.25 -2.03 12.32
CA LEU A 7 -0.92 -2.65 11.02
C LEU A 7 -0.49 -1.62 9.98
N TYR A 8 -1.12 -0.43 9.95
CA TYR A 8 -0.73 0.62 9.00
C TYR A 8 0.61 1.27 9.33
N LYS A 9 1.00 1.31 10.60
CA LYS A 9 2.22 2.00 11.05
C LYS A 9 3.49 1.40 10.43
N ASP A 10 3.46 0.11 10.11
CA ASP A 10 4.59 -0.60 9.50
C ASP A 10 4.62 -0.49 7.96
N VAL A 11 3.52 -0.08 7.33
CA VAL A 11 3.38 0.00 5.88
C VAL A 11 4.42 0.98 5.27
N PRO A 12 4.63 2.20 5.79
CA PRO A 12 5.65 3.10 5.27
C PRO A 12 7.06 2.49 5.32
N GLY A 13 7.42 1.84 6.44
CA GLY A 13 8.74 1.24 6.60
C GLY A 13 8.98 0.03 5.68
N ARG A 14 7.94 -0.77 5.40
CA ARG A 14 8.01 -1.85 4.40
C ARG A 14 8.08 -1.30 2.98
N LEU A 15 7.34 -0.21 2.71
CA LEU A 15 7.33 0.48 1.42
C LEU A 15 8.69 1.11 1.09
N GLU A 16 9.38 1.71 2.05
CA GLU A 16 10.73 2.25 1.86
C GLU A 16 11.75 1.15 1.52
N LYS A 17 11.62 -0.03 2.13
CA LYS A 17 12.50 -1.18 1.90
C LYS A 17 12.23 -1.94 0.60
N LEU A 18 11.06 -1.78 -0.01
CA LEU A 18 10.76 -2.40 -1.31
C LEU A 18 11.71 -1.84 -2.39
N PRO A 19 12.28 -2.70 -3.24
CA PRO A 19 13.01 -2.25 -4.43
C PRO A 19 12.08 -1.48 -5.36
N LYS A 20 12.67 -0.74 -6.31
CA LYS A 20 11.91 -0.12 -7.41
C LYS A 20 11.24 -1.21 -8.24
N GLY A 21 10.01 -0.97 -8.66
CA GLY A 21 9.21 -1.93 -9.41
C GLY A 21 7.74 -1.94 -9.00
N TYR A 22 7.03 -2.96 -9.48
CA TYR A 22 5.60 -3.14 -9.24
C TYR A 22 5.35 -3.92 -7.96
N PHE A 23 4.41 -3.45 -7.15
CA PHE A 23 4.00 -4.11 -5.92
C PHE A 23 2.50 -3.92 -5.67
N ARG A 24 1.94 -4.77 -4.83
CA ARG A 24 0.56 -4.69 -4.35
C ARG A 24 0.54 -4.40 -2.87
N PHE A 25 -0.56 -3.83 -2.40
CA PHE A 25 -0.75 -3.61 -0.97
C PHE A 25 -0.75 -4.92 -0.16
N SER A 26 -1.18 -6.02 -0.77
CA SER A 26 -1.09 -7.37 -0.20
C SER A 26 0.35 -7.83 0.05
N ASP A 27 1.32 -7.34 -0.73
CA ASP A 27 2.73 -7.69 -0.55
C ASP A 27 3.35 -6.96 0.65
N LEU A 28 2.74 -5.83 1.04
CA LEU A 28 3.12 -5.04 2.20
C LEU A 28 2.45 -5.54 3.49
N CYS A 29 1.22 -6.02 3.39
CA CYS A 29 0.42 -6.46 4.51
C CYS A 29 -0.38 -7.72 4.11
N ASP A 30 -0.07 -8.86 4.72
CA ASP A 30 -0.83 -10.10 4.56
C ASP A 30 -2.26 -9.94 5.07
N ASN A 31 -3.24 -10.40 4.27
CA ASN A 31 -4.68 -10.28 4.54
C ASN A 31 -5.10 -8.90 5.07
N PRO A 32 -4.88 -7.83 4.29
CA PRO A 32 -5.26 -6.52 4.72
C PRO A 32 -6.79 -6.43 4.80
N PRO A 33 -7.35 -5.93 5.92
CA PRO A 33 -8.78 -5.68 6.01
C PRO A 33 -9.18 -4.62 4.98
N ALA A 34 -10.40 -4.71 4.46
CA ALA A 34 -10.88 -3.89 3.34
C ALA A 34 -10.71 -2.36 3.55
N GLY A 35 -10.76 -1.90 4.80
CA GLY A 35 -10.52 -0.50 5.17
C GLY A 35 -9.07 -0.03 4.95
N LEU A 36 -8.09 -0.90 5.18
CA LEU A 36 -6.67 -0.56 5.11
C LEU A 36 -6.21 -0.28 3.68
N GLY A 37 -6.66 -1.09 2.71
CA GLY A 37 -6.36 -0.85 1.29
C GLY A 37 -6.93 0.48 0.80
N ARG A 38 -8.10 0.91 1.32
CA ARG A 38 -8.70 2.21 0.99
C ARG A 38 -7.88 3.37 1.56
N ILE A 39 -7.39 3.25 2.80
CA ILE A 39 -6.52 4.26 3.44
C ILE A 39 -5.23 4.40 2.63
N PHE A 40 -4.57 3.28 2.32
CA PHE A 40 -3.34 3.29 1.53
C PHE A 40 -3.53 3.94 0.16
N ARG A 41 -4.63 3.61 -0.53
CA ARG A 41 -4.98 4.23 -1.80
C ARG A 41 -5.14 5.75 -1.70
N ASN A 42 -5.80 6.23 -0.64
CA ASN A 42 -5.97 7.66 -0.42
C ASN A 42 -4.64 8.34 -0.09
N ASP A 43 -3.79 7.74 0.73
CA ASP A 43 -2.48 8.30 1.07
C ASP A 43 -1.54 8.37 -0.15
N VAL A 44 -1.55 7.35 -1.01
CA VAL A 44 -0.82 7.38 -2.29
C VAL A 44 -1.37 8.49 -3.20
N ALA A 45 -2.70 8.62 -3.31
CA ALA A 45 -3.32 9.68 -4.11
C ALA A 45 -3.08 11.09 -3.55
N ALA A 46 -2.98 11.22 -2.23
CA ALA A 46 -2.62 12.47 -1.55
C ALA A 46 -1.13 12.81 -1.67
N GLY A 47 -0.31 11.96 -2.29
CA GLY A 47 1.13 12.18 -2.45
C GLY A 47 1.93 11.98 -1.16
N ARG A 48 1.38 11.28 -0.16
CA ARG A 48 2.08 10.98 1.10
C ARG A 48 3.31 10.09 0.89
N PHE A 49 3.28 9.26 -0.15
CA PHE A 49 4.36 8.37 -0.53
C PHE A 49 5.02 8.88 -1.82
N SER A 50 6.10 9.66 -1.67
CA SER A 50 6.91 10.11 -2.80
C SER A 50 7.55 8.91 -3.51
N GLY A 51 7.58 8.93 -4.84
CA GLY A 51 8.12 7.81 -5.63
C GLY A 51 7.17 6.61 -5.73
N VAL A 52 5.90 6.73 -5.31
CA VAL A 52 4.90 5.69 -5.50
C VAL A 52 3.74 6.22 -6.30
N ARG A 53 3.36 5.50 -7.35
CA ARG A 53 2.16 5.79 -8.14
C ARG A 53 1.29 4.55 -8.28
N ARG A 54 -0.01 4.77 -8.39
CA ARG A 54 -0.92 3.71 -8.83
C ARG A 54 -0.77 3.55 -10.34
N VAL A 55 -0.60 2.32 -10.80
CA VAL A 55 -0.45 2.01 -12.22
C VAL A 55 -1.67 1.31 -12.77
N ASP A 56 -2.20 0.33 -12.03
CA ASP A 56 -3.34 -0.45 -12.50
C ASP A 56 -4.22 -0.96 -11.34
N ALA A 57 -5.31 -1.64 -11.66
CA ALA A 57 -6.07 -2.43 -10.70
C ALA A 57 -6.70 -3.65 -11.37
N ASP A 58 -6.37 -4.83 -10.85
CA ASP A 58 -6.99 -6.09 -11.24
C ASP A 58 -8.27 -6.36 -10.44
N CYS A 59 -9.03 -7.38 -10.84
CA CYS A 59 -10.22 -7.87 -10.12
C CYS A 59 -9.93 -8.28 -8.65
N ARG A 60 -8.65 -8.42 -8.27
CA ARG A 60 -8.22 -8.85 -6.93
C ARG A 60 -7.60 -7.74 -6.10
N SER A 61 -6.86 -6.80 -6.70
CA SER A 61 -6.07 -5.80 -5.96
C SER A 61 -5.61 -4.64 -6.85
N VAL A 62 -5.28 -3.51 -6.23
CA VAL A 62 -4.65 -2.37 -6.90
C VAL A 62 -3.15 -2.63 -7.05
N VAL A 63 -2.60 -2.29 -8.23
CA VAL A 63 -1.17 -2.37 -8.55
C VAL A 63 -0.53 -0.99 -8.44
N TYR A 64 0.58 -0.93 -7.70
CA TYR A 64 1.38 0.26 -7.48
C TYR A 64 2.77 0.06 -8.08
N GLU A 65 3.42 1.16 -8.43
CA GLU A 65 4.80 1.18 -8.88
C GLU A 65 5.60 2.14 -8.02
N LYS A 66 6.77 1.69 -7.60
CA LYS A 66 7.78 2.50 -6.93
C LYS A 66 8.90 2.85 -7.91
N TYR A 67 9.17 4.14 -8.11
CA TYR A 67 10.14 4.69 -9.07
C TYR A 67 11.28 5.47 -8.41
#